data_AF-A0A8H7XR48-F1
#
_entry.id   AF-A0A8H7XR48-F1
#
_cell.length_a   1.000
_cell.length_b   1.000
_cell.length_c   1.000
_cell.angle_alpha   90.00
_cell.angle_beta   90.00
_cell.angle_gamma   90.00
#
_symmetry.space_group_name_H-M   'P 1'
#
loop_
_entity.id
_entity.type
_entity.pdbx_description
1 polymer ?
#
loop_
_entity_poly.entity_id
_entity_poly.type
_entity_poly.pdbx_seq_one_letter_code
_entity_poly.pdbx_strand_id
1 'polypeptide(L)'
;MVAFRQVMEDPYALPAWNAFDKCPGYVGRFVLDIYKHASDIGITGRGRSTLNSLSERFLNDKKENLSFDKIPGLQAGTADDRRTLATYCLKDTLLPLHLMNKMECLPIQIKQARKAHLPLNAMRERPSLKDTSQICQKRKAEIEGDSNTNYTLDGERALKRQRSDAY
;
A
#
# COMPACT_ATOMS: atom_id res chain seq x y z
N MET A 1 3.91 -12.24 20.29
CA MET A 1 3.96 -10.77 20.11
C MET A 1 5.12 -10.44 19.17
N VAL A 2 4.85 -10.32 17.87
CA VAL A 2 5.87 -9.83 16.92
C VAL A 2 5.92 -8.31 17.04
N ALA A 3 7.03 -7.83 17.60
CA ALA A 3 7.28 -6.43 17.89
C ALA A 3 7.21 -5.58 16.61
N PHE A 4 6.64 -4.39 16.75
CA PHE A 4 6.68 -3.29 15.78
C PHE A 4 8.10 -3.00 15.23
N ARG A 5 9.13 -3.50 15.93
CA ARG A 5 10.55 -3.44 15.57
C ARG A 5 10.91 -4.22 14.30
N GLN A 6 10.17 -5.30 13.99
CA GLN A 6 10.47 -6.14 12.81
C GLN A 6 10.16 -5.47 11.47
N VAL A 7 9.44 -4.34 11.50
CA VAL A 7 9.14 -3.51 10.31
C VAL A 7 10.38 -2.80 9.76
N MET A 8 11.42 -2.66 10.59
CA MET A 8 12.61 -1.86 10.27
C MET A 8 13.87 -2.68 10.02
N GLU A 9 13.93 -3.96 10.44
CA GLU A 9 15.23 -4.63 10.63
C GLU A 9 15.68 -5.57 9.50
N ASP A 10 14.87 -5.97 8.51
CA ASP A 10 15.46 -6.53 7.27
C ASP A 10 14.44 -6.74 6.14
N PRO A 11 14.59 -6.10 4.96
CA PRO A 11 13.73 -6.38 3.81
C PRO A 11 13.96 -7.79 3.20
N TYR A 12 15.04 -8.49 3.58
CA TYR A 12 15.38 -9.83 3.07
C TYR A 12 15.09 -10.99 4.04
N ALA A 13 14.63 -10.73 5.27
CA ALA A 13 14.33 -11.78 6.25
C ALA A 13 12.99 -12.50 6.00
N LEU A 14 12.27 -12.16 4.93
CA LEU A 14 11.04 -12.81 4.53
C LEU A 14 11.33 -13.87 3.44
N PRO A 15 10.76 -15.08 3.52
CA PRO A 15 10.94 -16.07 2.48
C PRO A 15 10.46 -15.50 1.13
N ALA A 16 11.29 -15.69 0.09
CA ALA A 16 11.22 -14.98 -1.20
C ALA A 16 9.85 -15.03 -1.90
N TRP A 17 8.99 -15.99 -1.58
CA TRP A 17 7.66 -16.15 -2.15
C TRP A 17 6.59 -15.22 -1.54
N ASN A 18 6.82 -14.62 -0.37
CA ASN A 18 5.91 -13.68 0.31
C ASN A 18 6.50 -12.28 0.51
N ALA A 19 7.71 -12.03 0.03
CA ALA A 19 8.43 -10.77 0.23
C ALA A 19 7.76 -9.57 -0.46
N PHE A 20 6.94 -9.80 -1.49
CA PHE A 20 6.23 -8.74 -2.23
C PHE A 20 4.86 -8.37 -1.64
N ASP A 21 4.27 -9.22 -0.80
CA ASP A 21 3.00 -8.91 -0.12
C ASP A 21 3.20 -8.06 1.13
N LYS A 22 4.41 -8.08 1.70
CA LYS A 22 4.84 -7.20 2.77
C LYS A 22 5.64 -6.05 2.16
N CYS A 23 5.40 -4.82 2.59
CA CYS A 23 6.17 -3.67 2.13
C CYS A 23 7.65 -3.91 2.53
N PRO A 24 8.60 -4.09 1.60
CA PRO A 24 9.99 -4.30 1.98
C PRO A 24 10.46 -3.02 2.64
N GLY A 25 10.71 -3.09 3.96
CA GLY A 25 11.09 -1.98 4.80
C GLY A 25 12.49 -1.51 4.45
N TYR A 26 12.62 -0.68 3.42
CA TYR A 26 13.85 0.04 3.17
C TYR A 26 13.91 1.24 4.13
N VAL A 27 14.95 1.30 4.95
CA VAL A 27 15.13 2.41 5.89
C VAL A 27 15.17 3.73 5.12
N GLY A 28 14.30 4.67 5.51
CA GLY A 28 14.20 5.99 4.89
C GLY A 28 13.56 6.03 3.49
N ARG A 29 13.08 4.91 2.94
CA ARG A 29 12.38 4.88 1.65
C ARG A 29 10.96 4.36 1.81
N PHE A 30 10.06 4.92 1.02
CA PHE A 30 8.66 4.51 0.96
C PHE A 30 8.40 3.79 -0.35
N VAL A 31 7.90 2.56 -0.29
CA VAL A 31 7.62 1.76 -1.49
C VAL A 31 6.16 1.94 -1.90
N LEU A 32 5.98 2.48 -3.10
CA LEU A 32 4.68 2.71 -3.70
C LEU A 32 4.52 1.83 -4.94
N ASP A 33 3.82 0.71 -4.77
CA ASP A 33 3.42 -0.13 -5.89
C ASP A 33 2.01 0.26 -6.39
N ILE A 34 1.93 0.50 -7.70
CA ILE A 34 0.70 0.81 -8.42
C ILE A 34 -0.23 -0.39 -8.46
N TYR A 35 0.31 -1.59 -8.66
CA TYR A 35 -0.50 -2.80 -8.77
C TYR A 35 -1.29 -3.03 -7.48
N LYS A 36 -0.62 -2.91 -6.33
CA LYS A 36 -1.26 -2.96 -5.02
C LYS A 36 -2.27 -1.82 -4.83
N HIS A 37 -1.90 -0.59 -5.19
CA HIS A 37 -2.81 0.54 -5.07
C HIS A 37 -4.09 0.39 -5.91
N ALA A 38 -3.98 -0.13 -7.14
CA ALA A 38 -5.12 -0.45 -7.98
C ALA A 38 -6.01 -1.52 -7.34
N SER A 39 -5.42 -2.53 -6.69
CA SER A 39 -6.17 -3.53 -5.94
C SER A 39 -6.90 -2.92 -4.74
N ASP A 40 -6.26 -1.99 -4.01
CA ASP A 40 -6.84 -1.30 -2.85
C ASP A 40 -8.05 -0.43 -3.24
N ILE A 41 -8.03 0.15 -4.45
CA ILE A 41 -9.14 0.93 -5.02
C ILE A 41 -10.34 0.03 -5.43
N GLY A 42 -10.17 -1.29 -5.41
CA GLY A 42 -11.22 -2.24 -5.79
C GLY A 42 -11.22 -2.61 -7.27
N ILE A 43 -10.10 -2.41 -7.98
CA ILE A 43 -9.90 -2.97 -9.32
C ILE A 43 -9.51 -4.45 -9.17
N THR A 44 -10.51 -5.28 -8.91
CA THR A 44 -10.33 -6.72 -8.65
C THR A 44 -10.58 -7.57 -9.90
N GLY A 45 -9.71 -8.55 -10.13
CA GLY A 45 -9.83 -9.56 -11.19
C GLY A 45 -8.53 -9.79 -11.99
N ARG A 46 -8.10 -11.06 -12.11
CA ARG A 46 -7.00 -11.47 -13.01
C ARG A 46 -7.33 -10.98 -14.43
N GLY A 47 -6.46 -10.13 -15.00
CA GLY A 47 -6.67 -9.49 -16.29
C GLY A 47 -6.95 -7.98 -16.19
N ARG A 48 -7.80 -7.54 -15.27
CA ARG A 48 -8.14 -6.10 -15.09
C ARG A 48 -7.03 -5.29 -14.43
N SER A 49 -6.19 -5.94 -13.65
CA SER A 49 -5.03 -5.36 -12.98
C SER A 49 -3.74 -5.47 -13.80
N THR A 50 -3.83 -5.88 -15.08
CA THR A 50 -2.68 -5.82 -15.97
C THR A 50 -2.34 -4.37 -16.32
N LEU A 51 -1.06 -4.10 -16.57
CA LEU A 51 -0.61 -2.75 -16.93
C LEU A 51 -1.34 -2.21 -18.17
N ASN A 52 -1.65 -3.09 -19.13
CA ASN A 52 -2.41 -2.72 -20.33
C ASN A 52 -3.84 -2.27 -19.99
N SER A 53 -4.56 -3.04 -19.17
CA SER A 53 -5.93 -2.69 -18.77
C SER A 53 -5.99 -1.43 -17.91
N LEU A 54 -4.99 -1.19 -17.04
CA LEU A 54 -4.91 0.05 -16.27
C LEU A 54 -4.62 1.26 -17.16
N SER A 55 -3.72 1.11 -18.14
CA SER A 55 -3.44 2.15 -19.13
C SER A 55 -4.69 2.51 -19.93
N GLU A 56 -5.38 1.51 -20.47
CA GLU A 56 -6.60 1.73 -21.27
C GLU A 56 -7.70 2.39 -20.43
N ARG A 57 -7.86 1.97 -19.17
CA ARG A 57 -8.89 2.51 -18.28
C ARG A 57 -8.64 3.96 -17.82
N PHE A 58 -7.40 4.33 -17.52
CA PHE A 58 -7.09 5.62 -16.88
C PHE A 58 -6.49 6.66 -17.83
N LEU A 59 -5.73 6.19 -18.83
CA LEU A 59 -5.03 7.05 -19.79
C LEU A 59 -5.67 7.02 -21.17
N ASN A 60 -6.64 6.11 -21.42
CA ASN A 60 -7.22 5.85 -22.74
C ASN A 60 -6.15 5.52 -23.81
N ASP A 61 -5.03 4.97 -23.37
CA ASP A 61 -3.90 4.62 -24.23
C ASP A 61 -3.66 3.11 -24.19
N LYS A 62 -3.38 2.53 -25.35
CA LYS A 62 -3.15 1.09 -25.51
C LYS A 62 -1.66 0.81 -25.50
N LYS A 63 -1.22 0.01 -24.52
CA LYS A 63 0.18 -0.37 -24.39
C LYS A 63 0.61 -1.24 -25.57
N GLU A 64 1.66 -0.83 -26.26
CA GLU A 64 2.38 -1.70 -27.20
C GLU A 64 3.12 -2.80 -26.41
N ASN A 65 2.73 -4.06 -26.58
CA ASN A 65 3.34 -5.18 -25.86
C ASN A 65 4.34 -5.94 -26.74
N LEU A 66 5.50 -6.22 -26.17
CA LEU A 66 6.46 -7.16 -26.72
C LEU A 66 6.20 -8.56 -26.16
N SER A 67 6.03 -9.57 -27.03
CA SER A 67 5.91 -10.97 -26.57
C SER A 67 7.23 -11.44 -25.97
N PHE A 68 7.15 -12.25 -24.92
CA PHE A 68 8.32 -12.78 -24.21
C PHE A 68 9.24 -13.60 -25.13
N ASP A 69 8.68 -14.33 -26.10
CA ASP A 69 9.43 -15.13 -27.08
C ASP A 69 10.41 -14.31 -27.93
N LYS A 70 10.08 -13.03 -28.17
CA LYS A 70 10.88 -12.15 -29.03
C LYS A 70 12.06 -11.52 -28.28
N ILE A 71 12.03 -11.51 -26.95
CA ILE A 71 13.03 -10.82 -26.12
C ILE A 71 14.44 -11.41 -26.31
N PRO A 72 14.66 -12.74 -26.25
CA PRO A 72 15.99 -13.31 -26.42
C PRO A 72 16.58 -13.02 -27.81
N GLY A 73 15.73 -13.05 -28.85
CA GLY A 73 16.14 -12.75 -30.23
C GLY A 73 16.58 -11.29 -30.39
N LEU A 74 15.81 -10.34 -29.85
CA LEU A 74 16.15 -8.91 -29.90
C LEU A 74 17.40 -8.57 -29.07
N GLN A 75 17.61 -9.27 -27.95
CA GLN A 75 18.79 -9.06 -27.12
C GLN A 75 20.08 -9.58 -27.78
N ALA A 76 20.01 -10.76 -28.41
CA ALA A 76 21.15 -11.37 -29.11
C ALA A 76 21.42 -10.77 -30.51
N GLY A 77 20.52 -9.93 -31.01
CA GLY A 77 20.61 -9.31 -32.33
C GLY A 77 21.59 -8.15 -32.44
N THR A 78 21.26 -7.20 -33.31
CA THR A 78 22.09 -6.04 -33.64
C THR A 78 21.96 -4.91 -32.60
N ALA A 79 22.75 -3.85 -32.76
CA ALA A 79 22.62 -2.65 -31.92
C ALA A 79 21.22 -2.00 -32.06
N ASP A 80 20.63 -2.05 -33.25
CA ASP A 80 19.30 -1.48 -33.51
C ASP A 80 18.17 -2.29 -32.85
N ASP A 81 18.31 -3.61 -32.81
CA ASP A 81 17.35 -4.49 -32.09
C ASP A 81 17.38 -4.23 -30.59
N ARG A 82 18.57 -4.08 -30.01
CA ARG A 82 18.74 -3.71 -28.59
C ARG A 82 18.22 -2.30 -28.29
N ARG A 83 18.39 -1.35 -29.21
CA ARG A 83 17.81 0.00 -29.09
C ARG A 83 16.28 -0.05 -29.07
N THR A 84 15.70 -0.89 -29.92
CA THR A 84 14.25 -1.11 -29.98
C THR A 84 13.74 -1.71 -28.67
N LEU A 85 14.42 -2.75 -28.15
CA LEU A 85 14.11 -3.34 -26.85
C LEU A 85 14.18 -2.30 -25.71
N ALA A 86 15.25 -1.49 -25.67
CA ALA A 86 15.40 -0.43 -24.67
C ALA A 86 14.29 0.61 -24.75
N THR A 87 13.80 0.93 -25.96
CA THR A 87 12.68 1.84 -26.16
C THR A 87 11.38 1.26 -25.57
N TYR A 88 11.12 -0.04 -25.76
CA TYR A 88 9.99 -0.70 -25.12
C TYR A 88 10.10 -0.69 -23.58
N CYS A 89 11.29 -0.97 -23.03
CA CYS A 89 11.51 -0.88 -21.59
C CYS A 89 11.24 0.55 -21.06
N LEU A 90 11.70 1.58 -21.79
CA LEU A 90 11.47 2.96 -21.39
C LEU A 90 9.98 3.30 -21.38
N LYS A 91 9.24 2.94 -22.43
CA LYS A 91 7.77 3.12 -22.48
C LYS A 91 7.08 2.43 -21.29
N ASP A 92 7.50 1.20 -20.95
CA ASP A 92 6.96 0.44 -19.83
C ASP A 92 7.25 1.06 -18.46
N THR A 93 8.36 1.81 -18.30
CA THR A 93 8.67 2.52 -17.05
C THR A 93 7.94 3.86 -16.90
N LEU A 94 7.69 4.56 -18.00
CA LEU A 94 6.99 5.85 -18.00
C LEU A 94 5.50 5.70 -17.72
N LEU A 95 4.91 4.60 -18.17
CA LEU A 95 3.49 4.34 -18.02
C LEU A 95 3.04 4.27 -16.53
N PRO A 96 3.74 3.53 -15.63
CA PRO A 96 3.58 3.63 -14.18
C PRO A 96 3.66 5.05 -13.62
N LEU A 97 4.62 5.87 -14.07
CA LEU A 97 4.76 7.26 -13.60
C LEU A 97 3.52 8.09 -13.94
N HIS A 98 3.00 7.96 -15.16
CA HIS A 98 1.76 8.63 -15.56
C HIS A 98 0.54 8.10 -14.80
N LEU A 99 0.45 6.78 -14.61
CA LEU A 99 -0.62 6.15 -13.84
C LEU A 99 -0.62 6.61 -12.38
N MET A 100 0.55 6.74 -11.75
CA MET A 100 0.66 7.26 -10.36
C MET A 100 0.08 8.65 -10.22
N ASN A 101 0.35 9.53 -11.19
CA ASN A 101 -0.19 10.88 -11.19
C ASN A 101 -1.71 10.87 -11.43
N LYS A 102 -2.20 10.03 -12.35
CA LYS A 102 -3.62 9.96 -12.71
C LYS A 102 -4.49 9.35 -11.61
N MET A 103 -3.97 8.37 -10.87
CA MET A 103 -4.67 7.73 -9.75
C MET A 103 -4.42 8.42 -8.40
N GLU A 104 -3.64 9.49 -8.36
CA GLU A 104 -3.28 10.22 -7.13
C GLU A 104 -2.74 9.31 -6.01
N CYS A 105 -1.91 8.32 -6.36
CA CYS A 105 -1.50 7.26 -5.43
C CYS A 105 -0.86 7.77 -4.13
N LEU A 106 -0.03 8.81 -4.23
CA LEU A 106 0.70 9.40 -3.10
C LEU A 106 -0.17 10.36 -2.29
N PRO A 107 -0.88 11.34 -2.89
CA PRO A 107 -1.81 12.20 -2.16
C PRO A 107 -2.88 11.43 -1.37
N ILE A 108 -3.45 10.36 -1.94
CA ILE A 108 -4.46 9.53 -1.26
C ILE A 108 -3.87 8.89 0.00
N GLN A 109 -2.67 8.32 -0.09
CA GLN A 109 -2.03 7.68 1.07
C GLN A 109 -1.61 8.69 2.14
N ILE A 110 -1.13 9.88 1.76
CA ILE A 110 -0.84 10.95 2.71
C ILE A 110 -2.12 11.39 3.44
N LYS A 111 -3.23 11.57 2.72
CA LYS A 111 -4.52 11.94 3.32
C LYS A 111 -4.98 10.86 4.32
N GLN A 112 -4.86 9.58 3.97
CA GLN A 112 -5.23 8.47 4.85
C GLN A 112 -4.33 8.37 6.09
N ALA A 113 -3.01 8.50 5.91
CA ALA A 113 -2.04 8.47 7.01
C ALA A 113 -2.23 9.64 7.97
N ARG A 114 -2.48 10.85 7.44
CA ARG A 114 -2.82 12.04 8.23
C ARG A 114 -4.10 11.83 9.04
N LYS A 115 -5.15 11.28 8.43
CA LYS A 115 -6.41 10.99 9.12
C LYS A 115 -6.25 9.95 10.23
N ALA A 116 -5.36 8.98 10.04
CA ALA A 116 -5.11 7.92 11.01
C ALA A 116 -4.03 8.28 12.05
N HIS A 117 -3.29 9.37 11.87
CA HIS A 117 -2.07 9.71 12.62
C HIS A 117 -1.06 8.55 12.68
N LEU A 118 -0.87 7.87 11.55
CA LEU A 118 0.10 6.78 11.42
C LEU A 118 1.20 7.14 10.42
N PRO A 119 2.43 6.63 10.59
CA PRO A 119 3.43 6.74 9.54
C PRO A 119 3.00 5.95 8.30
N LEU A 120 3.32 6.47 7.11
CA LEU A 120 2.94 5.88 5.82
C LEU A 120 3.34 4.40 5.72
N ASN A 121 4.56 4.06 6.16
CA ASN A 121 5.09 2.71 6.12
C ASN A 121 4.23 1.73 6.95
N ALA A 122 3.83 2.13 8.17
CA ALA A 122 3.03 1.26 9.05
C ALA A 122 1.61 1.06 8.50
N MET A 123 1.01 2.13 7.94
CA MET A 123 -0.30 2.04 7.31
C MET A 123 -0.28 1.10 6.09
N ARG A 124 0.80 1.14 5.31
CA ARG A 124 0.95 0.33 4.10
C ARG A 124 1.17 -1.15 4.40
N GLU A 125 1.96 -1.47 5.43
CA GLU A 125 2.18 -2.86 5.83
C GLU A 125 0.91 -3.46 6.47
N ARG A 126 0.20 -2.68 7.29
CA ARG A 126 -0.95 -3.15 8.05
C ARG A 126 -2.10 -2.15 7.97
N PRO A 127 -2.96 -2.28 6.94
CA PRO A 127 -4.11 -1.39 6.77
C PRO A 127 -5.05 -1.36 7.98
N SER A 128 -5.16 -2.47 8.74
CA SER A 128 -5.99 -2.58 9.93
C SER A 128 -5.57 -1.65 11.08
N LEU A 129 -4.31 -1.18 11.10
CA LEU A 129 -3.85 -0.21 12.11
C LEU A 129 -4.60 1.12 12.02
N LYS A 130 -5.14 1.46 10.84
CA LYS A 130 -5.95 2.66 10.65
C LYS A 130 -7.16 2.67 11.57
N ASP A 131 -7.85 1.55 11.66
CA ASP A 131 -9.10 1.44 12.41
C ASP A 131 -8.81 1.42 13.92
N THR A 132 -7.76 0.69 14.33
CA THR A 132 -7.32 0.68 15.73
C THR A 132 -6.86 2.06 16.20
N SER A 133 -6.06 2.76 15.39
CA SER A 133 -5.58 4.11 15.71
C SER A 133 -6.75 5.10 15.89
N GLN A 134 -7.74 5.04 15.00
CA GLN A 134 -8.93 5.90 15.10
C GLN A 134 -9.76 5.60 16.35
N ILE A 135 -9.93 4.33 16.73
CA ILE A 135 -10.63 3.95 17.95
C ILE A 135 -9.87 4.48 19.18
N CYS A 136 -8.55 4.31 19.24
CA CYS A 136 -7.73 4.81 20.34
C CYS A 136 -7.82 6.34 20.50
N GLN A 137 -7.81 7.08 19.38
CA GLN A 137 -7.94 8.54 19.42
C GLN A 137 -9.32 8.99 19.90
N LYS A 138 -10.40 8.34 19.45
CA LYS A 138 -11.75 8.63 19.93
C LYS A 138 -11.86 8.41 21.44
N ARG A 139 -11.36 7.27 21.94
CA ARG A 139 -11.33 6.99 23.39
C ARG A 139 -10.49 7.99 24.16
N LYS A 140 -9.34 8.41 23.62
CA LYS A 140 -8.50 9.44 24.24
C LYS A 140 -9.23 10.78 24.31
N ALA A 141 -9.90 11.19 23.25
CA ALA A 141 -10.68 12.43 23.20
C ALA A 141 -11.90 12.39 24.14
N GLU A 142 -12.55 11.24 24.31
CA GLU A 142 -13.60 11.02 25.33
C GLU A 142 -13.03 11.23 26.74
N ILE A 143 -11.90 10.59 27.07
CA ILE A 143 -11.24 10.71 28.38
C ILE A 143 -10.76 12.14 28.66
N GLU A 144 -10.19 12.82 27.66
CA GLU A 144 -9.73 14.21 27.79
C GLU A 144 -10.89 15.21 27.80
N GLY A 145 -11.98 14.94 27.07
CA GLY A 145 -13.22 15.70 27.14
C GLY A 145 -13.92 15.57 28.50
N ASP A 146 -13.87 14.37 29.08
CA ASP A 146 -14.35 14.10 30.44
C ASP A 146 -13.48 14.78 31.51
N SER A 147 -12.22 15.14 31.23
CA SER A 147 -11.37 15.81 32.22
C SER A 147 -11.77 17.26 32.54
N ASN A 148 -12.67 17.88 31.75
CA ASN A 148 -13.32 19.16 32.08
C ASN A 148 -14.66 19.00 32.81
N THR A 149 -15.08 17.76 33.07
CA THR A 149 -16.22 17.42 33.93
C THR A 149 -15.76 16.40 34.94
N ASN A 150 -15.47 16.85 36.16
CA ASN A 150 -15.14 15.97 37.30
C ASN A 150 -16.01 14.70 37.30
N TYR A 151 -15.43 13.54 36.98
CA TYR A 151 -16.10 12.27 37.22
C TYR A 151 -15.15 11.26 37.87
N THR A 152 -15.35 11.18 39.19
CA THR A 152 -15.39 9.94 39.96
C THR A 152 -15.84 8.72 39.14
N LEU A 153 -14.99 7.69 39.13
CA LEU A 153 -15.39 6.28 39.26
C LEU A 153 -16.49 5.74 38.32
N ASP A 154 -16.41 5.94 37.00
CA ASP A 154 -17.25 5.19 36.04
C ASP A 154 -16.46 4.27 35.08
N GLY A 155 -15.12 4.25 35.17
CA GLY A 155 -14.27 3.31 34.43
C GLY A 155 -14.43 1.84 34.84
N GLU A 156 -14.85 1.57 36.07
CA GLU A 156 -15.06 0.20 36.56
C GLU A 156 -16.40 -0.42 36.13
N ARG A 157 -17.39 0.40 35.72
CA ARG A 157 -18.71 -0.10 35.31
C ARG A 157 -18.74 -0.59 33.87
N ALA A 158 -17.92 -0.02 32.98
CA ALA A 158 -17.85 -0.44 31.58
C ALA A 158 -17.17 -1.80 31.41
N LEU A 159 -16.16 -2.11 32.22
CA LEU A 159 -15.46 -3.40 32.18
C LEU A 159 -16.27 -4.53 32.85
N LYS A 160 -17.10 -4.22 33.86
CA LYS A 160 -17.96 -5.20 34.54
C LYS A 160 -19.14 -5.66 33.66
N ARG A 161 -19.71 -4.79 32.83
CA ARG A 161 -20.77 -5.17 31.86
C ARG A 161 -20.28 -6.11 30.77
N GLN A 162 -19.04 -5.97 30.31
CA GLN A 162 -18.49 -6.88 29.30
C GLN A 162 -18.11 -8.28 29.84
N ARG A 163 -17.92 -8.43 31.16
CA ARG A 163 -17.66 -9.73 31.79
C ARG A 163 -18.95 -10.46 32.21
N SER A 164 -20.07 -9.75 32.41
CA SER A 164 -21.37 -10.38 32.74
C SER A 164 -22.06 -11.01 31.53
N ASP A 165 -21.79 -10.52 30.33
CA ASP A 165 -22.44 -10.99 29.09
C ASP A 165 -21.69 -12.16 28.43
N ALA A 166 -20.66 -12.68 29.11
CA ALA A 166 -19.78 -13.76 28.64
C ALA A 166 -19.85 -15.04 29.51
N TYR A 167 -20.85 -15.16 30.39
CA TYR A 167 -21.20 -16.37 31.13
C TYR A 167 -22.70 -16.64 31.07
#